data_AF-A0A7S2FCT7-F1
#
_entry.id   AF-A0A7S2FCT7-F1
#
_cell.length_a   1.000
_cell.length_b   1.000
_cell.length_c   1.000
_cell.angle_alpha   90.00
_cell.angle_beta   90.00
_cell.angle_gamma   90.00
#
_symmetry.space_group_name_H-M   'P 1'
#
loop_
_entity.id
_entity.type
_entity.pdbx_description
1 polymer ?
#
loop_
_entity_poly.entity_id
_entity_poly.type
_entity_poly.pdbx_seq_one_letter_code
_entity_poly.pdbx_strand_id
1 'polypeptide(L)'
;DSKGGMGGGGGGLMSAIGPSWSGASNLKKDKLNLSGLLNVLDGVVDAPNRILIMTTNHPELLDPALIRPGRIDKKILLGYMAEHHVCAMIEHYFQEKLDSSQRKRIAEAIKGNDALGLPAVQMTPAQVEHLCIDHEDLEFMIRALEELGMPPAPELTLQPSSHVMRFDV
;
A
#
# COMPACT_ATOMS: atom_id res chain seq x y z
N ASP A 1 8.42 76.78 23.50
CA ASP A 1 9.04 76.29 22.25
C ASP A 1 9.16 74.77 22.24
N SER A 2 9.09 74.20 21.02
CA SER A 2 9.32 72.79 20.62
C SER A 2 8.22 71.77 20.99
N LYS A 3 7.24 71.49 20.13
CA LYS A 3 7.23 70.58 18.93
C LYS A 3 7.70 69.14 19.19
N GLY A 4 6.79 68.20 18.91
CA GLY A 4 7.07 66.79 18.64
C GLY A 4 5.77 66.00 18.49
N GLY A 5 5.27 65.86 17.26
CA GLY A 5 4.11 65.02 16.93
C GLY A 5 4.50 63.73 16.20
N MET A 6 3.68 62.69 16.37
CA MET A 6 3.42 61.51 15.50
C MET A 6 2.41 60.67 16.30
N GLY A 7 1.23 60.22 15.87
CA GLY A 7 0.79 59.69 14.58
C GLY A 7 0.33 58.24 14.80
N GLY A 8 -0.91 57.87 14.43
CA GLY A 8 -1.32 56.45 14.36
C GLY A 8 -2.79 56.20 14.69
N GLY A 9 -3.57 55.87 13.66
CA GLY A 9 -5.02 55.67 13.73
C GLY A 9 -5.49 54.44 14.52
N GLY A 10 -6.56 54.64 15.29
CA GLY A 10 -7.36 53.57 15.90
C GLY A 10 -8.40 53.07 14.91
N GLY A 11 -8.03 52.05 14.12
CA GLY A 11 -8.97 51.21 13.40
C GLY A 11 -9.78 50.37 14.38
N GLY A 12 -11.09 50.30 14.12
CA GLY A 12 -12.11 49.74 15.00
C GLY A 12 -11.84 48.32 15.50
N LEU A 13 -12.22 48.15 16.76
CA LEU A 13 -12.31 46.92 17.51
C LEU A 13 -13.30 45.97 16.83
N MET A 14 -12.83 44.86 16.28
CA MET A 14 -13.68 43.68 16.06
C MET A 14 -13.19 42.58 17.00
N SER A 15 -13.74 42.60 18.22
CA SER A 15 -13.53 41.56 19.23
C SER A 15 -14.20 40.28 18.75
N ALA A 16 -13.42 39.34 18.22
CA ALA A 16 -13.86 37.97 18.04
C ALA A 16 -14.05 37.32 19.42
N ILE A 17 -15.30 37.17 19.82
CA ILE A 17 -15.73 36.47 21.03
C ILE A 17 -15.62 34.96 20.75
N GLY A 18 -14.44 34.40 21.01
CA GLY A 18 -14.21 32.96 21.03
C GLY A 18 -13.38 32.62 22.28
N PRO A 19 -13.56 31.43 22.88
CA PRO A 19 -12.78 31.07 24.06
C PRO A 19 -11.30 31.05 23.71
N SER A 20 -10.54 31.96 24.32
CA SER A 20 -9.09 32.01 24.25
C SER A 20 -8.55 30.70 24.84
N TRP A 21 -8.11 29.78 24.00
CA TRP A 21 -7.37 28.61 24.44
C TRP A 21 -5.92 29.02 24.71
N SER A 22 -5.72 29.85 25.73
CA SER A 22 -4.41 30.19 26.29
C SER A 22 -3.90 29.03 27.14
N GLY A 23 -3.67 27.90 26.47
CA GLY A 23 -3.29 26.61 27.05
C GLY A 23 -2.63 25.68 26.05
N ALA A 24 -2.09 26.20 24.93
CA ALA A 24 -1.15 25.47 24.09
C ALA A 24 0.23 25.35 24.78
N SER A 25 0.25 24.99 26.06
CA SER A 25 1.44 24.53 26.74
C SER A 25 1.77 23.15 26.17
N ASN A 26 2.62 23.14 25.15
CA ASN A 26 3.56 22.07 24.86
C ASN A 26 2.97 20.67 25.09
N LEU A 27 2.04 20.25 24.22
CA LEU A 27 1.74 18.84 24.04
C LEU A 27 3.05 18.21 23.59
N LYS A 28 3.88 17.77 24.54
CA LYS A 28 4.95 16.82 24.28
C LYS A 28 4.28 15.74 23.43
N LYS A 29 4.76 15.54 22.20
CA LYS A 29 4.43 14.34 21.44
C LYS A 29 4.75 13.18 22.36
N ASP A 30 3.73 12.58 22.98
CA ASP A 30 3.91 11.37 23.75
C ASP A 30 4.48 10.36 22.77
N LYS A 31 5.79 10.14 22.89
CA LYS A 31 6.52 9.22 22.04
C LYS A 31 5.94 7.87 22.37
N LEU A 32 5.15 7.31 21.44
CA LEU A 32 4.64 5.95 21.55
C LEU A 32 5.82 5.05 21.88
N ASN A 33 5.88 4.58 23.12
CA ASN A 33 6.92 3.71 23.60
C ASN A 33 6.38 2.28 23.58
N LEU A 34 7.23 1.34 23.19
CA LEU A 34 6.83 -0.06 23.12
C LEU A 34 6.31 -0.56 24.48
N SER A 35 6.91 -0.12 25.57
CA SER A 35 6.48 -0.45 26.93
C SER A 35 5.06 0.00 27.24
N GLY A 36 4.64 1.17 26.75
CA GLY A 36 3.27 1.66 26.91
C GLY A 36 2.27 0.86 26.09
N LEU A 37 2.62 0.50 24.85
CA LEU A 37 1.82 -0.41 24.04
C LEU A 37 1.66 -1.77 24.74
N LEU A 38 2.75 -2.36 25.23
CA LEU A 38 2.72 -3.63 25.94
C LEU A 38 1.83 -3.60 27.19
N ASN A 39 1.88 -2.53 27.99
CA ASN A 39 1.01 -2.38 29.16
C ASN A 39 -0.48 -2.30 28.78
N VAL A 40 -0.80 -1.72 27.63
CA VAL A 40 -2.16 -1.69 27.10
C VAL A 40 -2.59 -3.07 26.59
N LEU A 41 -1.68 -3.81 25.95
CA LEU A 41 -1.94 -5.16 25.46
C LEU A 41 -2.06 -6.20 26.59
N ASP A 42 -1.24 -6.07 27.63
CA ASP A 42 -1.21 -6.97 28.79
C ASP A 42 -2.35 -6.73 29.77
N GLY A 43 -3.07 -5.60 29.62
CA GLY A 43 -4.28 -5.33 30.37
C GLY A 43 -4.07 -5.33 31.88
N VAL A 44 -3.49 -4.25 32.43
CA VAL A 44 -3.58 -3.98 33.88
C VAL A 44 -5.05 -3.83 34.33
N VAL A 45 -5.98 -3.62 33.39
CA VAL A 45 -7.44 -3.64 33.59
C VAL A 45 -8.03 -4.75 32.73
N ASP A 46 -8.65 -5.73 33.40
CA ASP A 46 -9.24 -6.92 32.77
C ASP A 46 -10.32 -6.52 31.75
N ALA A 47 -10.18 -7.01 30.51
CA ALA A 47 -11.12 -6.75 29.42
C ALA A 47 -11.51 -8.07 28.76
N PRO A 48 -12.45 -8.82 29.37
CA PRO A 48 -12.83 -10.13 28.88
C PRO A 48 -13.40 -10.05 27.46
N ASN A 49 -13.19 -11.12 26.67
CA ASN A 49 -13.70 -11.29 25.31
C ASN A 49 -13.16 -10.30 24.25
N ARG A 50 -11.93 -9.81 24.40
CA ARG A 50 -11.27 -8.95 23.41
C ARG A 50 -10.46 -9.76 22.41
N ILE A 51 -10.61 -9.46 21.11
CA ILE A 51 -9.73 -9.93 20.05
C ILE A 51 -8.89 -8.74 19.58
N LEU A 52 -7.56 -8.91 19.58
CA LEU A 52 -6.62 -7.95 19.02
C LEU A 52 -6.16 -8.44 17.65
N ILE A 53 -6.30 -7.59 16.64
CA ILE A 53 -5.74 -7.81 15.30
C ILE A 53 -4.65 -6.77 15.07
N MET A 54 -3.48 -7.24 14.65
CA MET A 54 -2.35 -6.39 14.26
C MET A 54 -1.88 -6.79 12.87
N THR A 55 -1.42 -5.81 12.11
CA THR A 55 -0.86 -6.00 10.77
C THR A 55 0.53 -5.38 10.72
N THR A 56 1.45 -6.03 10.02
CA THR A 56 2.79 -5.49 9.76
C THR A 56 3.32 -6.04 8.44
N ASN A 57 4.03 -5.22 7.69
CA ASN A 57 4.77 -5.66 6.50
C ASN A 57 6.18 -6.18 6.88
N HIS A 58 6.62 -5.92 8.11
CA HIS A 58 7.96 -6.22 8.62
C HIS A 58 7.87 -7.00 9.94
N PRO A 59 7.43 -8.28 9.92
CA PRO A 59 7.34 -9.09 11.14
C PRO A 59 8.69 -9.32 11.83
N GLU A 60 9.80 -9.22 11.09
CA GLU A 60 11.19 -9.34 11.58
C GLU A 60 11.62 -8.17 12.46
N LEU A 61 10.98 -7.01 12.33
CA LEU A 61 11.25 -5.82 13.13
C LEU A 61 10.42 -5.77 14.41
N LEU A 62 9.51 -6.73 14.62
CA LEU A 62 8.69 -6.78 15.83
C LEU A 62 9.52 -7.18 17.04
N ASP A 63 9.25 -6.52 18.17
CA ASP A 63 9.90 -6.88 19.43
C ASP A 63 9.51 -8.33 19.82
N PRO A 64 10.48 -9.19 20.17
CA PRO A 64 10.23 -10.56 20.60
C PRO A 64 9.24 -10.68 21.77
N ALA A 65 9.09 -9.65 22.59
CA ALA A 65 8.13 -9.60 23.68
C ALA A 65 6.68 -9.58 23.17
N LEU A 66 6.39 -8.98 22.01
CA LEU A 66 5.03 -8.97 21.43
C LEU A 66 4.59 -10.35 20.96
N ILE A 67 5.52 -11.19 20.49
CA ILE A 67 5.22 -12.50 19.91
C ILE A 67 5.23 -13.65 20.93
N ARG A 68 5.35 -13.36 22.23
CA ARG A 68 5.32 -14.39 23.27
C ARG A 68 3.90 -14.98 23.39
N PRO A 69 3.78 -16.28 23.75
CA PRO A 69 2.49 -16.89 24.06
C PRO A 69 1.73 -16.08 25.12
N GLY A 70 0.44 -15.82 24.89
CA GLY A 70 -0.41 -14.98 25.75
C GLY A 70 -0.58 -13.53 25.29
N ARG A 71 0.13 -13.09 24.23
CA ARG A 71 -0.09 -11.81 23.55
C ARG A 71 -0.56 -11.99 22.11
N ILE A 72 0.30 -12.60 21.28
CA ILE A 72 -0.01 -12.93 19.88
C ILE A 72 0.06 -14.45 19.72
N ASP A 73 -1.11 -15.08 19.70
CA ASP A 73 -1.20 -16.53 19.61
C ASP A 73 -1.35 -17.06 18.18
N LYS A 74 -1.78 -16.20 17.23
CA LYS A 74 -1.97 -16.55 15.82
C LYS A 74 -1.25 -15.58 14.90
N LYS A 75 -0.52 -16.13 13.92
CA LYS A 75 0.17 -15.38 12.87
C LYS A 75 -0.29 -15.90 11.52
N ILE A 76 -0.73 -15.00 10.65
CA ILE A 76 -1.20 -15.32 9.30
C ILE A 76 -0.39 -14.44 8.34
N LEU A 77 0.30 -15.06 7.40
CA LEU A 77 0.99 -14.36 6.32
C LEU A 77 0.02 -14.15 5.17
N LEU A 78 -0.18 -12.89 4.77
CA LEU A 78 -0.95 -12.53 3.59
C LEU A 78 0.02 -12.29 2.43
N GLY A 79 0.30 -13.35 1.67
CA GLY A 79 1.21 -13.32 0.52
C GLY A 79 0.51 -13.01 -0.81
N TYR A 80 1.20 -13.31 -1.90
CA TYR A 80 0.64 -13.21 -3.25
C TYR A 80 -0.48 -14.24 -3.49
N MET A 81 -1.31 -13.93 -4.47
CA MET A 81 -2.48 -14.72 -4.82
C MET A 81 -2.07 -15.99 -5.56
N ALA A 82 -2.65 -17.11 -5.12
CA ALA A 82 -2.64 -18.35 -5.88
C ALA A 82 -3.63 -18.27 -7.05
N GLU A 83 -3.42 -19.07 -8.08
CA GLU A 83 -4.19 -19.10 -9.32
C GLU A 83 -5.70 -19.29 -9.09
N HIS A 84 -6.07 -20.12 -8.11
CA HIS A 84 -7.46 -20.40 -7.80
C HIS A 84 -8.15 -19.22 -7.12
N HIS A 85 -7.41 -18.41 -6.35
CA HIS A 85 -7.92 -17.18 -5.77
C HIS A 85 -8.11 -16.09 -6.84
N VAL A 86 -7.19 -16.00 -7.80
CA VAL A 86 -7.31 -15.10 -8.96
C VAL A 86 -8.55 -15.47 -9.78
N CYS A 87 -8.73 -16.75 -10.12
CA CYS A 87 -9.93 -17.25 -10.78
C CYS A 87 -11.20 -16.86 -10.02
N ALA A 88 -11.22 -17.04 -8.70
CA ALA A 88 -12.40 -16.71 -7.88
C ALA A 88 -12.71 -15.21 -7.86
N MET A 89 -11.69 -14.35 -7.82
CA MET A 89 -11.88 -12.91 -7.96
C MET A 89 -12.47 -12.55 -9.32
N ILE A 90 -11.90 -13.08 -10.40
CA ILE A 90 -12.40 -12.84 -11.76
C ILE A 90 -13.86 -13.26 -11.89
N GLU A 91 -14.22 -14.48 -11.47
CA GLU A 91 -15.61 -14.93 -11.50
C GLU A 91 -16.55 -14.02 -10.70
N HIS A 92 -16.05 -13.46 -9.60
CA HIS A 92 -16.80 -12.53 -8.76
C HIS A 92 -16.98 -11.16 -9.42
N TYR A 93 -15.94 -10.55 -9.99
CA TYR A 93 -16.05 -9.24 -10.62
C TYR A 93 -16.91 -9.27 -11.89
N PHE A 94 -16.73 -10.30 -12.73
CA PHE A 94 -17.47 -10.43 -13.99
C PHE A 94 -18.84 -11.12 -13.83
N GLN A 95 -19.14 -11.66 -12.64
CA GLN A 95 -20.38 -12.43 -12.37
C GLN A 95 -20.59 -13.61 -13.33
N GLU A 96 -19.50 -14.14 -13.88
CA GLU A 96 -19.48 -15.22 -14.87
C GLU A 96 -18.60 -16.37 -14.39
N LYS A 97 -18.89 -17.59 -14.87
CA LYS A 97 -18.08 -18.76 -14.56
C LYS A 97 -17.01 -18.97 -15.61
N LEU A 98 -15.77 -19.11 -15.16
CA LEU A 98 -14.64 -19.41 -16.02
C LEU A 98 -14.71 -20.86 -16.50
N ASP A 99 -14.58 -21.06 -17.80
CA ASP A 99 -14.46 -22.39 -18.39
C ASP A 99 -13.09 -23.04 -18.12
N SER A 100 -12.93 -24.30 -18.51
CA SER A 100 -11.68 -25.04 -18.30
C SER A 100 -10.48 -24.45 -19.06
N SER A 101 -10.71 -23.83 -20.21
CA SER A 101 -9.68 -23.20 -21.04
C SER A 101 -9.19 -21.90 -20.40
N GLN A 102 -10.11 -21.03 -20.00
CA GLN A 102 -9.83 -19.76 -19.33
C GLN A 102 -9.10 -19.97 -17.99
N ARG A 103 -9.55 -20.93 -17.18
CA ARG A 103 -8.87 -21.30 -15.92
C ARG A 103 -7.44 -21.77 -16.15
N LYS A 104 -7.22 -22.53 -17.23
CA LYS A 104 -5.88 -23.01 -17.59
C LYS A 104 -4.96 -21.86 -17.99
N ARG A 105 -5.45 -20.94 -18.83
CA ARG A 105 -4.73 -19.72 -19.25
C ARG A 105 -4.31 -18.86 -18.04
N ILE A 106 -5.25 -18.58 -17.14
CA ILE A 106 -4.97 -17.84 -15.89
C ILE A 106 -3.95 -18.59 -15.03
N ALA A 107 -4.08 -19.92 -14.90
CA ALA A 107 -3.15 -20.72 -14.12
C ALA A 107 -1.74 -20.72 -14.71
N GLU A 108 -1.60 -20.78 -16.04
CA GLU A 108 -0.31 -20.69 -16.73
C GLU A 108 0.33 -19.30 -16.56
N ALA A 109 -0.44 -18.22 -16.63
CA ALA A 109 0.06 -16.87 -16.38
C ALA A 109 0.56 -16.68 -14.93
N ILE A 110 -0.21 -17.14 -13.94
CA ILE A 110 0.15 -16.98 -12.52
C ILE A 110 1.29 -17.91 -12.10
N LYS A 111 1.27 -19.18 -12.52
CA LYS A 111 2.32 -20.15 -12.13
C LYS A 111 3.58 -20.04 -12.97
N GLY A 112 3.50 -19.44 -14.15
CA GLY A 112 4.56 -19.50 -15.14
C GLY A 112 4.73 -20.90 -15.72
N ASN A 113 5.63 -21.00 -16.70
CA ASN A 113 6.06 -22.25 -17.29
C ASN A 113 7.53 -22.13 -17.73
N ASP A 114 8.43 -22.64 -16.88
CA ASP A 114 9.88 -22.61 -17.11
C ASP A 114 10.28 -23.30 -18.44
N ALA A 115 9.57 -24.35 -18.85
CA ALA A 115 9.86 -25.05 -20.10
C ALA A 115 9.56 -24.21 -21.35
N LEU A 116 8.68 -23.21 -21.22
CA LEU A 116 8.34 -22.25 -22.28
C LEU A 116 8.99 -20.87 -22.07
N GLY A 117 9.82 -20.72 -21.03
CA GLY A 117 10.43 -19.43 -20.67
C GLY A 117 9.43 -18.38 -20.17
N LEU A 118 8.26 -18.80 -19.70
CA LEU A 118 7.22 -17.92 -19.16
C LEU A 118 7.41 -17.76 -17.65
N PRO A 119 7.77 -16.57 -17.14
CA PRO A 119 7.93 -16.35 -15.70
C PRO A 119 6.58 -16.42 -14.96
N ALA A 120 6.63 -16.80 -13.69
CA ALA A 120 5.48 -16.76 -12.80
C ALA A 120 5.12 -15.31 -12.43
N VAL A 121 3.85 -14.94 -12.58
CA VAL A 121 3.37 -13.60 -12.21
C VAL A 121 2.87 -13.61 -10.77
N GLN A 122 3.52 -12.80 -9.92
CA GLN A 122 3.07 -12.58 -8.54
C GLN A 122 2.14 -11.38 -8.48
N MET A 123 0.91 -11.60 -7.99
CA MET A 123 -0.10 -10.54 -7.86
C MET A 123 -0.66 -10.43 -6.45
N THR A 124 -0.85 -9.22 -5.99
CA THR A 124 -1.63 -8.90 -4.79
C THR A 124 -3.13 -8.87 -5.13
N PRO A 125 -4.03 -9.07 -4.16
CA PRO A 125 -5.46 -8.91 -4.39
C PRO A 125 -5.83 -7.56 -5.03
N ALA A 126 -5.18 -6.47 -4.60
CA ALA A 126 -5.43 -5.13 -5.13
C ALA A 126 -5.03 -4.99 -6.61
N GLN A 127 -3.96 -5.65 -7.04
CA GLN A 127 -3.57 -5.64 -8.45
C GLN A 127 -4.56 -6.43 -9.31
N VAL A 128 -5.08 -7.56 -8.82
CA VAL A 128 -6.12 -8.33 -9.52
C VAL A 128 -7.40 -7.51 -9.62
N GLU A 129 -7.82 -6.86 -8.53
CA GLU A 129 -8.96 -5.95 -8.52
C GLU A 129 -8.80 -4.82 -9.55
N HIS A 130 -7.67 -4.14 -9.54
CA HIS A 130 -7.40 -3.06 -10.49
C HIS A 130 -7.51 -3.55 -11.94
N LEU A 131 -6.93 -4.72 -12.24
CA LEU A 131 -7.01 -5.32 -13.57
C LEU A 131 -8.46 -5.65 -13.96
N CYS A 132 -9.28 -6.15 -13.04
CA CYS A 132 -10.69 -6.42 -13.29
C CYS A 132 -11.52 -5.13 -13.50
N ILE A 133 -11.16 -4.02 -12.84
CA ILE A 133 -11.84 -2.73 -13.00
C ILE A 133 -11.50 -2.09 -14.36
N ASP A 134 -10.26 -2.23 -14.81
CA ASP A 134 -9.79 -1.61 -16.05
C ASP A 134 -10.32 -2.30 -17.32
N HIS A 135 -10.97 -3.46 -17.19
CA HIS A 135 -11.45 -4.27 -18.32
C HIS A 135 -12.94 -4.60 -18.16
N GLU A 136 -13.76 -4.17 -19.12
CA GLU A 136 -15.20 -4.46 -19.12
C GLU A 136 -15.54 -5.89 -19.55
N ASP A 137 -14.62 -6.55 -20.24
CA ASP A 137 -14.81 -7.88 -20.83
C ASP A 137 -13.78 -8.90 -20.32
N LEU A 138 -14.30 -10.09 -20.03
CA LEU A 138 -13.56 -11.19 -19.41
C LEU A 138 -12.38 -11.66 -20.28
N GLU A 139 -12.55 -11.75 -21.59
CA GLU A 139 -11.53 -12.23 -22.50
C GLU A 139 -10.39 -11.22 -22.63
N PHE A 140 -10.70 -9.92 -22.69
CA PHE A 140 -9.66 -8.88 -22.68
C PHE A 140 -8.87 -8.87 -21.38
N MET A 141 -9.54 -9.05 -20.23
CA MET A 141 -8.86 -9.14 -18.94
C MET A 141 -7.93 -10.36 -18.86
N ILE A 142 -8.36 -11.54 -19.33
CA ILE A 142 -7.50 -12.74 -19.36
C ILE A 142 -6.27 -12.51 -20.25
N ARG A 143 -6.43 -11.85 -21.39
CA ARG A 143 -5.31 -11.51 -22.28
C ARG A 143 -4.32 -10.56 -21.62
N ALA A 144 -4.82 -9.51 -20.95
CA ALA A 144 -3.95 -8.60 -20.21
C ALA A 144 -3.16 -9.33 -19.11
N LEU A 145 -3.76 -10.33 -18.47
CA LEU A 145 -3.06 -11.19 -17.51
C LEU A 145 -1.97 -12.06 -18.17
N GLU A 146 -2.24 -12.61 -19.36
CA GLU A 146 -1.25 -13.37 -20.13
C GLU A 146 -0.07 -12.49 -20.58
N GLU A 147 -0.34 -11.24 -20.96
CA GLU A 147 0.68 -10.27 -21.35
C GLU A 147 1.65 -9.95 -20.21
N LEU A 148 1.17 -9.90 -18.96
CA LEU A 148 2.03 -9.76 -17.78
C LEU A 148 2.98 -10.96 -17.57
N GLY A 149 2.58 -12.14 -18.05
CA GLY A 149 3.38 -13.37 -17.97
C GLY A 149 4.32 -13.58 -19.15
N MET A 150 4.34 -12.68 -20.12
CA MET A 150 5.28 -12.76 -21.25
C MET A 150 6.69 -12.31 -20.82
N PRO A 151 7.75 -12.95 -21.34
CA PRO A 151 9.11 -12.50 -21.08
C PRO A 151 9.31 -11.09 -21.63
N PRO A 152 10.09 -10.23 -20.94
CA PRO A 152 10.38 -8.89 -21.45
C PRO A 152 11.04 -8.99 -22.82
N ALA A 153 10.59 -8.15 -23.76
CA ALA A 153 11.16 -8.11 -25.09
C ALA A 153 12.69 -7.94 -25.02
N PRO A 154 13.46 -8.63 -25.89
CA PRO A 154 14.91 -8.48 -25.89
C PRO A 154 15.26 -7.00 -26.16
N GLU A 155 16.04 -6.42 -25.26
CA GLU A 155 16.44 -5.02 -25.31
C GLU A 155 17.21 -4.77 -26.62
N LEU A 156 16.62 -3.99 -27.52
CA LEU A 156 17.27 -3.56 -28.76
C LEU A 156 18.54 -2.80 -28.38
N THR A 157 19.69 -3.45 -28.52
CA THR A 157 21.00 -2.81 -28.32
C THR A 157 21.16 -1.73 -29.39
N LEU A 158 20.79 -0.50 -29.05
CA LEU A 158 21.10 0.67 -29.85
C LEU A 158 22.63 0.79 -29.94
N GLN A 159 23.20 0.38 -31.07
CA GLN A 159 24.59 0.68 -31.36
C GLN A 159 24.71 2.22 -31.47
N PRO A 160 25.62 2.86 -30.72
CA PRO A 160 25.77 4.31 -30.79
C PRO A 160 26.27 4.68 -32.19
N SER A 161 25.44 5.38 -32.96
CA SER A 161 25.81 5.96 -34.24
C SER A 161 26.87 7.05 -34.00
N SER A 162 28.11 6.74 -34.36
CA SER A 162 29.21 7.70 -34.32
C SER A 162 29.04 8.73 -35.44
N HIS A 163 28.35 9.83 -35.18
CA HIS A 163 28.47 11.09 -35.93
C HIS A 163 28.20 12.27 -34.98
N VAL A 164 29.22 12.64 -34.20
CA VAL A 164 29.26 13.95 -33.52
C VAL A 164 30.05 14.89 -34.42
N MET A 165 29.32 15.72 -35.18
CA MET A 165 29.90 16.90 -35.84
C MET A 165 30.32 17.89 -34.74
N ARG A 166 31.63 18.10 -34.58
CA ARG A 166 32.19 19.23 -33.81
C ARG A 166 32.03 20.50 -34.64
N PHE A 167 31.32 21.49 -34.10
CA PHE A 167 31.46 22.88 -34.50
C PHE A 167 32.44 23.53 -33.52
N ASP A 168 33.62 23.88 -34.01
CA ASP A 168 34.53 24.77 -33.30
C ASP A 168 34.01 26.22 -33.46
N VAL A 169 33.94 26.95 -32.34
CA VAL A 169 33.74 28.41 -32.27
C VAL A 169 35.06 29.04 -31.84
#